data_AF-X8I8S9-F1
#
_entry.id   AF-X8I8S9-F1
#
_cell.length_a   1.000
_cell.length_b   1.000
_cell.length_c   1.000
_cell.angle_alpha   90.00
_cell.angle_beta   90.00
_cell.angle_gamma   90.00
#
_symmetry.space_group_name_H-M   'P 1'
#
loop_
_entity.id
_entity.type
_entity.pdbx_description
1 polymer ?
#
loop_
_entity_poly.entity_id
_entity_poly.type
_entity_poly.pdbx_seq_one_letter_code
_entity_poly.pdbx_strand_id
1 'polypeptide(L)'
;MKKIRVTVPEDVWDIIKIDQEDFGINNNKFCNYILEKLKFNRKIETEKLLQAQGRTHKKIIQFDLNVNNKEIYYDILKSNEVEIEAEYFRELFEIYCSKFKYQRELFIYEDKLKSILDAIKDENKLKIKYFSEIIDIDPIFIRREDKGNENFLFCYVEKLNSYQNYKLKEMEIVAILPEKMKKRDKKFIDSMKKKYDPFLGKATTIKVKLTTLGESLLKTFTEYRPKLIKNEKDIY
;
A
#
# COMPACT_ATOMS: atom_id res chain seq x y z
N MET A 1 -19.29 4.24 32.36
CA MET A 1 -18.34 3.66 31.38
C MET A 1 -17.95 4.70 30.36
N LYS A 2 -16.65 4.81 30.04
CA LYS A 2 -16.16 5.71 28.98
C LYS A 2 -16.27 5.01 27.62
N LYS A 3 -17.02 5.60 26.68
CA LYS A 3 -17.07 5.12 25.28
C LYS A 3 -16.00 5.87 24.47
N ILE A 4 -15.19 5.14 23.71
CA ILE A 4 -14.18 5.71 22.81
C ILE A 4 -14.65 5.49 21.37
N ARG A 5 -14.64 6.56 20.57
CA ARG A 5 -14.94 6.53 19.13
C ARG A 5 -13.69 6.97 18.39
N VAL A 6 -13.21 6.15 17.47
CA VAL A 6 -12.02 6.43 16.65
C VAL A 6 -12.37 6.18 15.19
N THR A 7 -11.92 7.06 14.31
CA THR A 7 -11.95 6.85 12.86
C THR A 7 -10.61 6.25 12.45
N VAL A 8 -10.64 5.11 11.78
CA VAL A 8 -9.45 4.46 11.23
C VAL A 8 -9.61 4.30 9.72
N PRO A 9 -8.51 4.19 8.96
CA PRO A 9 -8.55 3.74 7.57
C PRO A 9 -9.31 2.41 7.42
N GLU A 10 -9.97 2.21 6.26
CA GLU A 10 -10.78 1.02 5.99
C GLU A 10 -9.96 -0.27 6.02
N ASP A 11 -8.70 -0.23 5.56
CA ASP A 11 -7.79 -1.37 5.60
C ASP A 11 -7.45 -1.81 7.02
N VAL A 12 -7.20 -0.85 7.93
CA VAL A 12 -7.01 -1.14 9.36
C VAL A 12 -8.26 -1.76 9.96
N TRP A 13 -9.45 -1.29 9.57
CA TRP A 13 -10.71 -1.86 10.04
C TRP A 13 -10.92 -3.29 9.52
N ASP A 14 -10.68 -3.54 8.24
CA ASP A 14 -10.79 -4.86 7.61
C ASP A 14 -9.83 -5.87 8.28
N ILE A 15 -8.57 -5.50 8.53
CA ILE A 15 -7.60 -6.36 9.23
C ILE A 15 -8.11 -6.72 10.63
N ILE A 16 -8.56 -5.73 11.41
CA ILE A 16 -9.09 -5.97 12.75
C ILE A 16 -10.30 -6.90 12.70
N LYS A 17 -11.15 -6.79 11.67
CA LYS A 17 -12.33 -7.64 11.51
C LYS A 17 -11.97 -9.08 11.18
N ILE A 18 -11.05 -9.28 10.25
CA ILE A 18 -10.54 -10.61 9.88
C ILE A 18 -9.90 -11.27 11.10
N ASP A 19 -9.01 -10.57 11.81
CA ASP A 19 -8.37 -11.08 13.03
C ASP A 19 -9.38 -11.42 14.13
N GLN A 20 -10.44 -10.62 14.29
CA GLN A 20 -11.52 -10.91 15.25
C GLN A 20 -12.23 -12.22 14.93
N GLU A 21 -12.51 -12.48 13.65
CA GLU A 21 -13.15 -13.70 13.17
C GLU A 21 -12.20 -14.89 13.30
N ASP A 22 -10.97 -14.77 12.79
CA ASP A 22 -9.96 -15.83 12.76
C ASP A 22 -9.54 -16.28 14.18
N PHE A 23 -9.36 -15.32 15.09
CA PHE A 23 -8.99 -15.62 16.49
C PHE A 23 -10.20 -15.85 17.40
N GLY A 24 -11.44 -15.67 16.90
CA GLY A 24 -12.67 -15.84 17.69
C GLY A 24 -12.80 -14.85 18.85
N ILE A 25 -12.34 -13.60 18.69
CA ILE A 25 -12.30 -12.57 19.73
C ILE A 25 -13.27 -11.44 19.38
N ASN A 26 -14.15 -11.05 20.31
CA ASN A 26 -15.07 -9.93 20.07
C ASN A 26 -14.37 -8.56 20.08
N ASN A 27 -15.02 -7.58 19.46
CA ASN A 27 -14.45 -6.23 19.27
C ASN A 27 -14.03 -5.52 20.55
N ASN A 28 -14.85 -5.59 21.61
CA ASN A 28 -14.52 -4.94 22.87
C ASN A 28 -13.27 -5.56 23.50
N LYS A 29 -13.19 -6.90 23.53
CA LYS A 29 -12.04 -7.61 24.08
C LYS A 29 -10.77 -7.35 23.25
N PHE A 30 -10.88 -7.39 21.93
CA PHE A 30 -9.77 -7.16 21.01
C PHE A 30 -9.18 -5.75 21.13
N CYS A 31 -10.03 -4.70 21.06
CA CYS A 31 -9.56 -3.32 21.19
C CYS A 31 -8.97 -3.01 22.56
N ASN A 32 -9.55 -3.53 23.66
CA ASN A 32 -8.97 -3.35 24.99
C ASN A 32 -7.66 -4.11 25.15
N TYR A 33 -7.53 -5.30 24.55
CA TYR A 33 -6.28 -6.06 24.57
C TYR A 33 -5.15 -5.32 23.85
N ILE A 34 -5.41 -4.75 22.67
CA ILE A 34 -4.45 -3.91 21.94
C ILE A 34 -4.03 -2.72 22.81
N LEU A 35 -5.00 -2.01 23.40
CA LEU A 35 -4.70 -0.88 24.29
C LEU A 35 -3.84 -1.31 25.47
N GLU A 36 -4.21 -2.41 26.15
CA GLU A 36 -3.48 -2.90 27.32
C GLU A 36 -2.03 -3.24 27.00
N LYS A 37 -1.79 -3.84 25.83
CA LYS A 37 -0.43 -4.24 25.40
C LYS A 37 0.40 -3.07 24.88
N LEU A 38 -0.22 -2.06 24.27
CA LEU A 38 0.48 -0.98 23.58
C LEU A 38 0.41 0.40 24.25
N LYS A 39 -0.26 0.52 25.42
CA LYS A 39 -0.51 1.82 26.10
C LYS A 39 0.76 2.57 26.53
N PHE A 40 1.84 1.88 26.89
CA PHE A 40 3.08 2.50 27.38
C PHE A 40 4.27 2.32 26.42
N ASN A 41 4.35 1.20 25.72
CA ASN A 41 5.36 0.93 24.71
C ASN A 41 4.62 0.51 23.43
N ARG A 42 4.66 1.33 22.37
CA ARG A 42 3.99 1.04 21.09
C ARG A 42 4.68 -0.08 20.29
N LYS A 43 5.43 -0.94 20.96
CA LYS A 43 6.18 -2.06 20.38
C LYS A 43 5.57 -3.37 20.88
N ILE A 44 5.40 -4.31 19.95
CA ILE A 44 4.97 -5.67 20.27
C ILE A 44 6.24 -6.46 20.60
N GLU A 45 6.50 -6.74 21.87
CA GLU A 45 7.64 -7.55 22.31
C GLU A 45 7.33 -9.05 22.21
N THR A 46 7.07 -9.55 21.00
CA THR A 46 6.86 -10.99 20.76
C THR A 46 8.16 -11.74 20.50
N GLU A 47 9.28 -11.03 20.35
CA GLU A 47 10.54 -11.64 19.91
C GLU A 47 11.05 -12.71 20.88
N LYS A 48 10.98 -12.48 22.19
CA LYS A 48 11.33 -13.49 23.21
C LYS A 48 10.44 -14.75 23.10
N LEU A 49 9.16 -14.57 22.80
CA LEU A 49 8.21 -15.68 22.61
C LEU A 49 8.46 -16.44 21.30
N LEU A 50 8.89 -15.74 20.24
CA LEU A 50 9.28 -16.33 18.97
C LEU A 50 10.59 -17.11 19.10
N GLN A 51 11.57 -16.56 19.82
CA GLN A 51 12.83 -17.26 20.10
C GLN A 51 12.60 -18.56 20.88
N ALA A 52 11.68 -18.57 21.85
CA ALA A 52 11.29 -19.75 22.61
C ALA A 52 10.63 -20.85 21.75
N GLN A 53 10.04 -20.50 20.60
CA GLN A 53 9.44 -21.44 19.66
C GLN A 53 10.46 -22.09 18.71
N GLY A 54 11.75 -21.72 18.81
CA GLY A 54 12.83 -22.19 17.95
C GLY A 54 13.16 -21.20 16.82
N ARG A 55 14.42 -21.21 16.37
CA ARG A 55 14.89 -20.30 15.33
C ARG A 55 14.37 -20.74 13.96
N THR A 56 13.66 -19.85 13.29
CA THR A 56 13.40 -19.93 11.85
C THR A 56 14.72 -19.98 11.06
N HIS A 57 14.68 -20.54 9.84
CA HIS A 57 15.84 -20.62 8.96
C HIS A 57 16.43 -19.23 8.71
N LYS A 58 17.68 -19.00 9.12
CA LYS A 58 18.39 -17.73 8.90
C LYS A 58 18.95 -17.66 7.48
N LYS A 59 18.86 -16.49 6.86
CA LYS A 59 19.52 -16.16 5.59
C LYS A 59 20.49 -15.01 5.81
N ILE A 60 21.60 -15.02 5.09
CA ILE A 60 22.58 -13.95 5.08
C ILE A 60 22.20 -12.95 3.99
N ILE A 61 22.21 -11.66 4.33
CA ILE A 61 22.11 -10.56 3.38
C ILE A 61 23.48 -9.88 3.35
N GLN A 62 24.07 -9.78 2.16
CA GLN A 62 25.37 -9.12 1.94
C GLN A 62 25.19 -8.07 0.84
N PHE A 63 25.71 -6.88 1.07
CA PHE A 63 25.68 -5.76 0.12
C PHE A 63 26.86 -4.82 0.40
N ASP A 64 27.24 -4.06 -0.62
CA ASP A 64 28.26 -3.02 -0.49
C ASP A 64 27.59 -1.65 -0.35
N LEU A 65 28.17 -0.78 0.47
CA LEU A 65 27.75 0.62 0.54
C LEU A 65 28.07 1.32 -0.77
N ASN A 66 27.13 2.12 -1.27
CA ASN A 66 27.41 3.05 -2.36
C ASN A 66 28.35 4.18 -1.87
N VAL A 67 28.90 4.96 -2.81
CA VAL A 67 29.86 6.03 -2.51
C VAL A 67 29.31 7.01 -1.47
N ASN A 68 28.10 7.52 -1.69
CA ASN A 68 27.47 8.50 -0.80
C ASN A 68 27.29 7.98 0.63
N ASN A 69 26.82 6.74 0.79
CA ASN A 69 26.62 6.13 2.11
C ASN A 69 27.93 5.80 2.80
N LYS A 70 28.97 5.42 2.04
CA LYS A 70 30.30 5.12 2.57
C LYS A 70 30.95 6.35 3.18
N GLU A 71 30.78 7.52 2.56
CA GLU A 71 31.38 8.78 3.02
C GLU A 71 30.92 9.19 4.41
N ILE A 72 29.65 8.95 4.75
CA ILE A 72 29.04 9.36 6.02
C ILE A 72 28.77 8.19 6.98
N TYR A 73 29.23 6.98 6.66
CA TYR A 73 28.83 5.75 7.35
C TYR A 73 29.10 5.80 8.86
N TYR A 74 30.33 6.14 9.25
CA TYR A 74 30.72 6.18 10.66
C TYR A 74 30.04 7.32 11.43
N ASP A 75 29.74 8.44 10.78
CA ASP A 75 28.97 9.53 11.39
C ASP A 75 27.52 9.10 11.66
N ILE A 76 26.92 8.30 10.77
CA ILE A 76 25.59 7.69 10.99
C ILE A 76 25.64 6.76 12.20
N LEU A 77 26.61 5.84 12.26
CA LEU A 77 26.72 4.88 13.38
C LEU A 77 26.90 5.62 14.71
N LYS A 78 27.76 6.64 14.75
CA LYS A 78 28.01 7.45 15.94
C LYS A 78 26.77 8.24 16.37
N SER A 79 26.07 8.85 15.42
CA SER A 79 24.88 9.68 15.72
C SER A 79 23.69 8.85 16.20
N ASN A 80 23.65 7.56 15.85
CA ASN A 80 22.62 6.62 16.29
C ASN A 80 23.07 5.75 17.47
N GLU A 81 24.23 6.06 18.08
CA GLU A 81 24.78 5.32 19.23
C GLU A 81 24.87 3.80 18.97
N VAL A 82 25.26 3.42 17.75
CA VAL A 82 25.28 2.01 17.32
C VAL A 82 26.48 1.28 17.91
N GLU A 83 26.21 0.30 18.78
CA GLU A 83 27.23 -0.61 19.31
C GLU A 83 27.46 -1.82 18.40
N ILE A 84 26.39 -2.36 17.81
CA ILE A 84 26.42 -3.58 16.98
C ILE A 84 25.80 -3.27 15.61
N GLU A 85 26.64 -3.10 14.58
CA GLU A 85 26.20 -2.76 13.22
C GLU A 85 25.14 -3.74 12.67
N ALA A 86 25.33 -5.04 12.92
CA ALA A 86 24.41 -6.06 12.44
C ALA A 86 23.02 -5.97 13.09
N GLU A 87 22.91 -5.46 14.32
CA GLU A 87 21.63 -5.21 14.97
C GLU A 87 20.98 -3.96 14.40
N TYR A 88 21.75 -2.88 14.22
CA TYR A 88 21.26 -1.66 13.59
C TYR A 88 20.64 -1.92 12.21
N PHE A 89 21.33 -2.65 11.32
CA PHE A 89 20.76 -3.00 10.02
C PHE A 89 19.56 -3.93 10.12
N ARG A 90 19.52 -4.85 11.09
CA ARG A 90 18.36 -5.71 11.32
C ARG A 90 17.14 -4.87 11.69
N GLU A 91 17.30 -3.90 12.58
CA GLU A 91 16.23 -2.97 12.95
C GLU A 91 15.75 -2.16 11.74
N LEU A 92 16.66 -1.64 10.90
CA LEU A 92 16.28 -0.94 9.67
C LEU A 92 15.44 -1.82 8.74
N PHE A 93 15.84 -3.08 8.56
CA PHE A 93 15.11 -4.04 7.73
C PHE A 93 13.76 -4.42 8.33
N GLU A 94 13.67 -4.56 9.65
CA GLU A 94 12.41 -4.82 10.35
C GLU A 94 11.45 -3.65 10.25
N ILE A 95 11.94 -2.41 10.42
CA ILE A 95 11.15 -1.19 10.21
C ILE A 95 10.59 -1.16 8.79
N TYR A 96 11.43 -1.40 7.78
CA TYR A 96 11.00 -1.46 6.39
C TYR A 96 9.95 -2.58 6.16
N CYS A 97 10.21 -3.80 6.64
CA CYS A 97 9.33 -4.95 6.48
C CYS A 97 8.01 -4.83 7.26
N SER A 98 7.98 -4.06 8.36
CA SER A 98 6.77 -3.81 9.16
C SER A 98 5.73 -2.97 8.43
N LYS A 99 6.12 -2.27 7.35
CA LYS A 99 5.20 -1.48 6.52
C LYS A 99 4.46 -2.37 5.55
N PHE A 100 3.23 -1.99 5.21
CA PHE A 100 2.46 -2.67 4.17
C PHE A 100 3.14 -2.53 2.80
N LYS A 101 2.88 -3.48 1.89
CA LYS A 101 3.51 -3.54 0.56
C LYS A 101 3.40 -2.23 -0.23
N TYR A 102 2.22 -1.60 -0.22
CA TYR A 102 2.00 -0.32 -0.90
C TYR A 102 2.84 0.83 -0.30
N GLN A 103 3.11 0.81 1.01
CA GLN A 103 3.94 1.83 1.66
C GLN A 103 5.42 1.63 1.29
N ARG A 104 5.86 0.37 1.24
CA ARG A 104 7.21 0.00 0.80
C ARG A 104 7.43 0.39 -0.68
N GLU A 105 6.41 0.26 -1.52
CA GLU A 105 6.46 0.73 -2.92
C GLU A 105 6.69 2.26 -2.98
N LEU A 106 5.98 3.04 -2.17
CA LEU A 106 6.18 4.50 -2.11
C LEU A 106 7.58 4.87 -1.60
N PHE A 107 8.12 4.12 -0.64
CA PHE A 107 9.49 4.28 -0.16
C PHE A 107 10.53 4.00 -1.27
N ILE A 108 10.38 2.90 -2.01
CA ILE A 108 11.30 2.54 -3.09
C ILE A 108 11.26 3.57 -4.23
N TYR A 109 10.09 4.12 -4.54
CA TYR A 109 9.89 5.02 -5.68
C TYR A 109 9.64 6.48 -5.25
N GLU A 110 10.25 6.93 -4.15
CA GLU A 110 10.00 8.25 -3.56
C GLU A 110 10.24 9.40 -4.54
N ASP A 111 11.37 9.41 -5.25
CA ASP A 111 11.72 10.49 -6.18
C ASP A 111 10.75 10.55 -7.38
N LYS A 112 10.32 9.39 -7.86
CA LYS A 112 9.31 9.26 -8.91
C LYS A 112 7.96 9.79 -8.40
N LEU A 113 7.57 9.42 -7.18
CA LEU A 113 6.35 9.90 -6.54
C LEU A 113 6.36 11.41 -6.37
N LYS A 114 7.47 12.00 -5.88
CA LYS A 114 7.63 13.46 -5.75
C LYS A 114 7.43 14.16 -7.10
N SER A 115 8.09 13.67 -8.14
CA SER A 115 7.95 14.21 -9.50
C SER A 115 6.51 14.18 -10.01
N ILE A 116 5.76 13.09 -9.73
CA ILE A 116 4.35 12.97 -10.08
C ILE A 116 3.50 13.98 -9.29
N LEU A 117 3.71 14.07 -7.97
CA LEU A 117 2.96 14.96 -7.10
C LEU A 117 3.19 16.43 -7.44
N ASP A 118 4.44 16.80 -7.77
CA ASP A 118 4.79 18.14 -8.21
C ASP A 118 4.11 18.47 -9.55
N ALA A 119 4.11 17.55 -10.52
CA ALA A 119 3.40 17.74 -11.77
C ALA A 119 1.88 17.91 -11.59
N ILE A 120 1.25 17.12 -10.70
CA ILE A 120 -0.17 17.27 -10.36
C ILE A 120 -0.43 18.64 -9.72
N LYS A 121 0.39 19.04 -8.76
CA LYS A 121 0.25 20.29 -8.01
C LYS A 121 0.39 21.51 -8.93
N ASP A 122 1.36 21.48 -9.82
CA ASP A 122 1.67 22.59 -10.72
C ASP A 122 0.87 22.53 -12.03
N GLU A 123 -0.02 21.56 -12.18
CA GLU A 123 -0.83 21.32 -13.37
C GLU A 123 -0.01 21.10 -14.66
N ASN A 124 1.15 20.46 -14.54
CA ASN A 124 2.03 20.11 -15.66
C ASN A 124 1.71 18.72 -16.21
N LYS A 125 1.91 18.53 -17.51
CA LYS A 125 1.89 17.19 -18.12
C LYS A 125 3.08 16.35 -17.66
N LEU A 126 2.94 15.03 -17.78
CA LEU A 126 4.05 14.09 -17.63
C LEU A 126 4.30 13.36 -18.93
N LYS A 127 5.57 13.09 -19.20
CA LYS A 127 5.99 12.04 -20.15
C LYS A 127 6.40 10.83 -19.34
N ILE A 128 5.75 9.70 -19.60
CA ILE A 128 6.04 8.44 -18.94
C ILE A 128 6.54 7.41 -19.96
N LYS A 129 7.45 6.54 -19.51
CA LYS A 129 7.74 5.27 -20.20
C LYS A 129 7.09 4.14 -19.39
N TYR A 130 6.15 3.44 -19.99
CA TYR A 130 5.44 2.32 -19.38
C TYR A 130 5.64 1.09 -20.27
N PHE A 131 6.44 0.13 -19.80
CA PHE A 131 6.98 -0.94 -20.63
C PHE A 131 7.64 -0.39 -21.91
N SER A 132 7.17 -0.79 -23.09
CA SER A 132 7.68 -0.35 -24.39
C SER A 132 7.10 0.97 -24.88
N GLU A 133 6.11 1.56 -24.19
CA GLU A 133 5.39 2.73 -24.67
C GLU A 133 5.86 4.02 -23.99
N ILE A 134 6.02 5.09 -24.79
CA ILE A 134 6.28 6.45 -24.29
C ILE A 134 5.04 7.29 -24.56
N ILE A 135 4.47 7.83 -23.48
CA ILE A 135 3.14 8.45 -23.52
C ILE A 135 3.17 9.78 -22.75
N ASP A 136 2.56 10.79 -23.34
CA ASP A 136 2.28 12.06 -22.66
C ASP A 136 0.91 11.96 -22.00
N ILE A 137 0.86 12.29 -20.71
CA ILE A 137 -0.33 12.14 -19.87
C ILE A 137 -0.60 13.41 -19.08
N ASP A 138 -1.87 13.62 -18.75
CA ASP A 138 -2.30 14.60 -17.77
C ASP A 138 -2.48 13.87 -16.43
N PRO A 139 -1.53 13.94 -15.49
CA PRO A 139 -1.66 13.27 -14.19
C PRO A 139 -2.74 13.93 -13.32
N ILE A 140 -3.58 13.14 -12.65
CA ILE A 140 -4.71 13.68 -11.88
C ILE A 140 -4.55 13.40 -10.38
N PHE A 141 -4.30 12.14 -10.02
CA PHE A 141 -3.94 11.74 -8.65
C PHE A 141 -3.22 10.40 -8.67
N ILE A 142 -2.43 10.14 -7.63
CA ILE A 142 -1.87 8.83 -7.36
C ILE A 142 -2.47 8.29 -6.07
N ARG A 143 -2.94 7.03 -6.10
CA ARG A 143 -3.57 6.40 -4.94
C ARG A 143 -3.48 4.87 -5.04
N ARG A 144 -3.54 4.22 -3.88
CA ARG A 144 -3.83 2.79 -3.74
C ARG A 144 -5.34 2.54 -3.92
N GLU A 145 -5.70 1.37 -4.43
CA GLU A 145 -7.07 0.84 -4.26
C GLU A 145 -7.29 0.47 -2.79
N ASP A 146 -8.51 0.65 -2.26
CA ASP A 146 -8.78 0.53 -0.83
C ASP A 146 -8.42 -0.87 -0.29
N LYS A 147 -8.49 -1.93 -1.13
CA LYS A 147 -8.08 -3.31 -0.79
C LYS A 147 -6.82 -3.78 -1.52
N GLY A 148 -6.20 -2.94 -2.33
CA GLY A 148 -5.06 -3.30 -3.16
C GLY A 148 -3.74 -3.17 -2.41
N ASN A 149 -2.66 -3.71 -2.99
CA ASN A 149 -1.31 -3.59 -2.43
C ASN A 149 -0.34 -2.80 -3.33
N GLU A 150 -0.91 -2.05 -4.29
CA GLU A 150 -0.18 -1.34 -5.33
C GLU A 150 -0.75 0.07 -5.48
N ASN A 151 0.13 1.01 -5.83
CA ASN A 151 -0.22 2.41 -6.09
C ASN A 151 -0.36 2.64 -7.60
N PHE A 152 -1.38 3.39 -7.97
CA PHE A 152 -1.75 3.68 -9.35
C PHE A 152 -1.82 5.18 -9.58
N LEU A 153 -1.21 5.65 -10.67
CA LEU A 153 -1.40 6.98 -11.20
C LEU A 153 -2.65 6.97 -12.09
N PHE A 154 -3.70 7.67 -11.66
CA PHE A 154 -4.84 7.97 -12.48
C PHE A 154 -4.56 9.23 -13.32
N CYS A 155 -4.70 9.11 -14.63
CA CYS A 155 -4.38 10.17 -15.58
C CYS A 155 -5.30 10.15 -16.80
N TYR A 156 -5.23 11.19 -17.61
CA TYR A 156 -5.89 11.23 -18.91
C TYR A 156 -4.86 11.15 -20.05
N VAL A 157 -5.13 10.31 -21.04
CA VAL A 157 -4.26 10.11 -22.20
C VAL A 157 -4.92 10.70 -23.44
N GLU A 158 -4.38 11.81 -23.96
CA GLU A 158 -4.99 12.54 -25.10
C GLU A 158 -5.09 11.68 -26.35
N LYS A 159 -4.05 10.90 -26.66
CA LYS A 159 -4.02 10.02 -27.84
C LYS A 159 -5.14 8.97 -27.82
N LEU A 160 -5.54 8.51 -26.63
CA LEU A 160 -6.59 7.51 -26.44
C LEU A 160 -7.96 8.12 -26.13
N ASN A 161 -8.03 9.44 -26.00
CA ASN A 161 -9.23 10.18 -25.59
C ASN A 161 -9.92 9.57 -24.35
N SER A 162 -9.14 9.05 -23.39
CA SER A 162 -9.67 8.30 -22.24
C SER A 162 -8.82 8.45 -20.97
N TYR A 163 -9.45 8.19 -19.83
CA TYR A 163 -8.76 8.05 -18.55
C TYR A 163 -8.11 6.67 -18.45
N GLN A 164 -6.91 6.62 -17.86
CA GLN A 164 -6.12 5.42 -17.69
C GLN A 164 -5.51 5.37 -16.29
N ASN A 165 -5.12 4.17 -15.86
CA ASN A 165 -4.36 3.96 -14.64
C ASN A 165 -3.05 3.26 -14.97
N TYR A 166 -1.95 3.77 -14.42
CA TYR A 166 -0.63 3.17 -14.57
C TYR A 166 -0.06 2.82 -13.20
N LYS A 167 0.48 1.61 -13.06
CA LYS A 167 1.12 1.18 -11.80
C LYS A 167 2.42 1.93 -11.56
N LEU A 168 2.64 2.41 -10.33
CA LEU A 168 3.83 3.18 -9.97
C LEU A 168 5.13 2.41 -10.23
N LYS A 169 5.18 1.13 -9.84
CA LYS A 169 6.34 0.26 -10.05
C LYS A 169 6.67 -0.02 -11.52
N GLU A 170 5.69 0.07 -12.42
CA GLU A 170 5.85 -0.28 -13.86
C GLU A 170 6.19 0.95 -14.73
N MET A 171 6.08 2.16 -14.19
CA MET A 171 6.60 3.36 -14.86
C MET A 171 8.12 3.38 -14.78
N GLU A 172 8.82 3.21 -15.90
CA GLU A 172 10.28 3.20 -15.96
C GLU A 172 10.86 4.61 -15.93
N ILE A 173 10.23 5.54 -16.65
CA ILE A 173 10.65 6.94 -16.76
C ILE A 173 9.44 7.82 -16.41
N VAL A 174 9.68 8.88 -15.65
CA VAL A 174 8.73 9.96 -15.41
C VAL A 174 9.46 11.29 -15.57
N ALA A 175 9.02 12.11 -16.52
CA ALA A 175 9.57 13.43 -16.75
C ALA A 175 8.45 14.47 -16.76
N ILE A 176 8.65 15.57 -16.04
CA ILE A 176 7.73 16.70 -16.04
C ILE A 176 7.91 17.46 -17.36
N LEU A 177 6.79 17.68 -18.04
CA LEU A 177 6.73 18.44 -19.28
C LEU A 177 6.37 19.91 -18.99
N PRO A 178 6.88 20.88 -19.74
CA PRO A 178 6.55 22.29 -19.55
C PRO A 178 5.10 22.62 -19.93
N GLU A 179 4.44 21.78 -20.73
CA GLU A 179 3.05 21.98 -21.12
C GLU A 179 2.09 21.80 -19.94
N LYS A 180 1.11 22.70 -19.84
CA LYS A 180 0.02 22.58 -18.86
C LYS A 180 -1.02 21.55 -19.28
N MET A 181 -1.62 20.91 -18.29
CA MET A 181 -2.75 20.01 -18.49
C MET A 181 -3.97 20.79 -18.99
N LYS A 182 -4.83 20.11 -19.78
CA LYS A 182 -6.13 20.69 -20.14
C LYS A 182 -7.13 20.42 -19.02
N LYS A 183 -8.14 21.28 -18.88
CA LYS A 183 -9.25 21.03 -17.96
C LYS A 183 -10.00 19.75 -18.40
N ARG A 184 -10.18 18.83 -17.47
CA ARG A 184 -10.88 17.54 -17.66
C ARG A 184 -12.20 17.51 -16.90
N ASP A 185 -12.99 16.45 -17.08
CA ASP A 185 -14.30 16.30 -16.44
C ASP A 185 -14.16 16.20 -14.92
N LYS A 186 -14.40 17.34 -14.26
CA LYS A 186 -14.32 17.47 -12.80
C LYS A 186 -15.30 16.56 -12.07
N LYS A 187 -16.52 16.37 -12.59
CA LYS A 187 -17.53 15.51 -11.94
C LYS A 187 -17.06 14.06 -11.93
N PHE A 188 -16.52 13.59 -13.06
CA PHE A 188 -15.97 12.25 -13.14
C PHE A 188 -14.76 12.07 -12.22
N ILE A 189 -13.81 13.00 -12.24
CA ILE A 189 -12.62 12.98 -11.36
C ILE A 189 -13.01 12.94 -9.88
N ASP A 190 -13.96 13.78 -9.47
CA ASP A 190 -14.43 13.82 -8.08
C ASP A 190 -15.14 12.52 -7.68
N SER A 191 -15.85 11.88 -8.62
CA SER A 191 -16.44 10.54 -8.38
C SER A 191 -15.37 9.46 -8.19
N MET A 192 -14.31 9.48 -9.00
CA MET A 192 -13.19 8.55 -8.90
C MET A 192 -12.39 8.75 -7.61
N LYS A 193 -12.22 9.98 -7.13
CA LYS A 193 -11.56 10.25 -5.84
C LYS A 193 -12.33 9.70 -4.64
N LYS A 194 -13.67 9.64 -4.72
CA LYS A 194 -14.53 9.12 -3.65
C LYS A 194 -14.56 7.60 -3.58
N LYS A 195 -14.56 6.93 -4.75
CA LYS A 195 -14.63 5.47 -4.85
C LYS A 195 -13.71 5.01 -5.97
N TYR A 196 -12.42 4.91 -5.64
CA TYR A 196 -11.39 4.67 -6.64
C TYR A 196 -11.32 3.18 -7.00
N ASP A 197 -11.46 2.90 -8.30
CA ASP A 197 -11.22 1.58 -8.89
C ASP A 197 -10.12 1.71 -9.96
N PRO A 198 -8.92 1.12 -9.74
CA PRO A 198 -7.81 1.22 -10.68
C PRO A 198 -8.06 0.45 -11.99
N PHE A 199 -9.03 -0.46 -12.05
CA PHE A 199 -9.30 -1.25 -13.25
C PHE A 199 -10.28 -0.58 -14.20
N LEU A 200 -10.88 0.56 -13.78
CA LEU A 200 -11.91 1.28 -14.54
C LEU A 200 -13.02 0.34 -15.06
N GLY A 201 -13.31 -0.71 -14.29
CA GLY A 201 -14.22 -1.76 -14.71
C GLY A 201 -15.61 -1.16 -14.96
N LYS A 202 -16.23 -1.52 -16.09
CA LYS A 202 -17.68 -1.35 -16.20
C LYS A 202 -18.30 -2.20 -15.11
N ALA A 203 -19.25 -1.66 -14.36
CA ALA A 203 -19.96 -2.39 -13.31
C ALA A 203 -20.82 -3.50 -13.95
N THR A 204 -20.21 -4.63 -14.26
CA THR A 204 -20.89 -5.84 -14.71
C THR A 204 -21.13 -6.75 -13.52
N THR A 205 -22.40 -7.02 -13.26
CA THR A 205 -22.81 -8.04 -12.28
C THR A 205 -22.60 -9.41 -12.89
N ILE A 206 -21.77 -10.22 -12.23
CA ILE A 206 -21.58 -11.64 -12.55
C ILE A 206 -22.20 -12.49 -11.45
N LYS A 207 -22.71 -13.67 -11.82
CA LYS A 207 -23.16 -14.68 -10.85
C LYS A 207 -22.17 -15.83 -10.85
N VAL A 208 -21.72 -16.26 -9.68
CA VAL A 208 -20.77 -17.37 -9.55
C VAL A 208 -21.28 -18.38 -8.53
N LYS A 209 -21.13 -19.67 -8.83
CA LYS A 209 -21.42 -20.75 -7.88
C LYS A 209 -20.11 -21.22 -7.26
N LEU A 210 -19.98 -21.09 -5.93
CA LEU A 210 -18.76 -21.48 -5.22
C LEU A 210 -18.95 -22.81 -4.50
N THR A 211 -17.89 -23.62 -4.47
CA THR A 211 -17.80 -24.77 -3.55
C THR A 211 -17.55 -24.28 -2.13
N THR A 212 -17.67 -25.17 -1.13
CA THR A 212 -17.29 -24.87 0.27
C THR A 212 -15.83 -24.40 0.38
N LEU A 213 -14.92 -25.03 -0.38
CA LEU A 213 -13.53 -24.59 -0.48
C LEU A 213 -13.43 -23.21 -1.15
N GLY A 214 -14.16 -22.97 -2.23
CA GLY A 214 -14.17 -21.68 -2.93
C GLY A 214 -14.71 -20.53 -2.06
N GLU A 215 -15.72 -20.79 -1.24
CA GLU A 215 -16.22 -19.83 -0.26
C GLU A 215 -15.17 -19.52 0.82
N SER A 216 -14.50 -20.55 1.34
CA SER A 216 -13.41 -20.37 2.31
C SER A 216 -12.27 -19.52 1.72
N LEU A 217 -11.84 -19.84 0.50
CA LEU A 217 -10.82 -19.07 -0.21
C LEU A 217 -11.26 -17.62 -0.48
N LEU A 218 -12.52 -17.41 -0.88
CA LEU A 218 -13.05 -16.07 -1.10
C LEU A 218 -13.06 -15.24 0.19
N LYS A 219 -13.26 -15.86 1.34
CA LYS A 219 -13.17 -15.19 2.66
C LYS A 219 -11.74 -14.81 3.01
N THR A 220 -10.75 -15.63 2.65
CA THR A 220 -9.34 -15.37 2.95
C THR A 220 -8.67 -14.43 1.94
N PHE A 221 -9.23 -14.23 0.74
CA PHE A 221 -8.74 -13.22 -0.19
C PHE A 221 -9.04 -11.80 0.30
N THR A 222 -7.97 -11.06 0.58
CA THR A 222 -8.03 -9.66 1.00
C THR A 222 -7.80 -8.70 -0.16
N GLU A 223 -7.03 -9.09 -1.17
CA GLU A 223 -6.68 -8.24 -2.32
C GLU A 223 -7.66 -8.39 -3.50
N TYR A 224 -8.03 -7.26 -4.11
CA TYR A 224 -8.83 -7.17 -5.34
C TYR A 224 -10.11 -8.02 -5.34
N ARG A 225 -10.66 -8.31 -4.15
CA ARG A 225 -11.86 -9.12 -3.98
C ARG A 225 -13.06 -8.38 -4.59
N PRO A 226 -13.81 -9.00 -5.52
CA PRO A 226 -15.01 -8.39 -6.07
C PRO A 226 -16.01 -8.04 -4.98
N LYS A 227 -16.71 -6.92 -5.15
CA LYS A 227 -17.77 -6.52 -4.23
C LYS A 227 -18.92 -7.51 -4.31
N LEU A 228 -19.20 -8.21 -3.20
CA LEU A 228 -20.38 -9.07 -3.09
C LEU A 228 -21.65 -8.21 -3.08
N ILE A 229 -22.58 -8.52 -3.98
CA ILE A 229 -23.87 -7.80 -4.09
C ILE A 229 -24.98 -8.59 -3.38
N LYS A 230 -25.05 -9.91 -3.60
CA LYS A 230 -26.07 -10.78 -3.03
C LYS A 230 -25.46 -12.18 -2.81
N ASN A 231 -25.99 -12.94 -1.87
CA ASN A 231 -25.70 -14.36 -1.73
C ASN A 231 -27.03 -15.12 -1.58
N GLU A 232 -27.24 -16.12 -2.43
CA GLU A 232 -28.31 -17.10 -2.33
C GLU A 232 -27.72 -18.52 -2.30
N LYS A 233 -27.53 -19.05 -1.08
CA LYS A 233 -26.92 -20.37 -0.81
C LYS A 233 -25.47 -20.46 -1.33
N ASP A 234 -25.28 -21.16 -2.44
CA ASP A 234 -23.99 -21.41 -3.09
C ASP A 234 -23.76 -20.47 -4.29
N ILE A 235 -24.71 -19.58 -4.58
CA ILE A 235 -24.65 -18.60 -5.67
C ILE A 235 -24.39 -17.20 -5.10
N TYR A 236 -23.33 -16.57 -5.59
CA TYR A 236 -22.83 -15.25 -5.22
C TYR A 236 -22.95 -14.27 -6.39
#